data_AF-A0A4Q2JNK1-F1
#
_entry.id   AF-A0A4Q2JNK1-F1
#
_cell.length_a   1.000
_cell.length_b   1.000
_cell.length_c   1.000
_cell.angle_alpha   90.00
_cell.angle_beta   90.00
_cell.angle_gamma   90.00
#
_symmetry.space_group_name_H-M   'P 1'
#
loop_
_entity.id
_entity.type
_entity.pdbx_description
1 polymer ?
#
loop_
_entity_poly.entity_id
_entity_poly.type
_entity_poly.pdbx_seq_one_letter_code
_entity_poly.pdbx_strand_id
1 'polypeptide(L)' 'MELGLAFALAWAVLALAVGVVLIAKRRWLSETITAERQSTVARAGARGPGAVVFLIVGLAFVAMGLFIIVWWASAAL' A
#
# COMPACT_ATOMS: atom_id res chain seq x y z
N MET A 1 18.47 -15.78 -18.53
CA MET A 1 17.06 -15.34 -18.47
C MET A 1 16.42 -15.58 -17.09
N GLU A 2 16.99 -16.43 -16.23
CA GLU A 2 16.35 -16.85 -14.95
C GLU A 2 16.45 -15.82 -13.80
N LEU A 3 17.57 -15.10 -13.67
CA LEU A 3 17.77 -14.13 -12.58
C LEU A 3 16.83 -12.92 -12.66
N GLY A 4 16.52 -12.44 -13.87
CA GLY A 4 15.63 -11.29 -14.06
C GLY A 4 14.17 -11.59 -13.68
N LEU A 5 13.71 -12.81 -13.97
CA LEU A 5 12.36 -13.29 -13.63
C LEU A 5 12.20 -13.46 -12.12
N ALA A 6 13.19 -14.06 -11.44
CA ALA A 6 13.18 -14.21 -9.99
C ALA A 6 13.23 -12.86 -9.26
N PHE A 7 14.02 -11.91 -9.75
CA PHE A 7 14.08 -10.56 -9.20
C PHE A 7 12.73 -9.84 -9.33
N ALA A 8 12.10 -9.88 -10.51
CA ALA A 8 10.79 -9.28 -10.72
C ALA A 8 9.70 -9.89 -9.81
N LEU A 9 9.74 -11.21 -9.61
CA LEU A 9 8.79 -11.91 -8.73
C LEU A 9 8.97 -11.49 -7.27
N ALA A 10 10.21 -11.40 -6.78
CA ALA A 10 10.49 -10.94 -5.42
C ALA A 10 9.95 -9.52 -5.17
N TRP A 11 10.12 -8.62 -6.13
CA TRP A 11 9.56 -7.26 -6.06
C TRP A 11 8.04 -7.24 -6.13
N ALA A 12 7.41 -8.12 -6.91
CA ALA A 12 5.96 -8.24 -6.96
C ALA A 12 5.38 -8.69 -5.60
N VAL A 13 6.01 -9.68 -4.96
CA VAL A 13 5.64 -10.15 -3.61
C VAL A 13 5.81 -9.02 -2.58
N LEU A 14 6.91 -8.27 -2.67
CA LEU A 14 7.18 -7.16 -1.75
C LEU A 14 6.16 -6.03 -1.93
N ALA A 15 5.79 -5.71 -3.18
CA ALA A 15 4.76 -4.72 -3.48
C ALA A 15 3.38 -5.14 -2.95
N LEU A 16 3.01 -6.41 -3.10
CA LEU A 16 1.78 -6.96 -2.53
C LEU A 16 1.78 -6.90 -1.00
N ALA A 17 2.86 -7.32 -0.36
CA ALA A 17 2.98 -7.31 1.09
C ALA A 17 2.84 -5.88 1.65
N VAL A 18 3.52 -4.90 1.04
CA VAL A 18 3.42 -3.49 1.45
C VAL A 18 2.01 -2.95 1.22
N GLY A 19 1.41 -3.22 0.07
CA GLY A 19 0.04 -2.78 -0.24
C GLY A 19 -0.99 -3.35 0.74
N VAL A 20 -0.91 -4.64 1.06
CA VAL A 20 -1.81 -5.30 2.03
C VAL A 20 -1.63 -4.73 3.43
N VAL A 21 -0.39 -4.51 3.87
CA VAL A 21 -0.12 -3.91 5.19
C VAL A 21 -0.69 -2.50 5.29
N LEU A 22 -0.56 -1.67 4.24
CA LEU A 22 -1.14 -0.34 4.19
C LEU A 22 -2.67 -0.37 4.29
N ILE A 23 -3.32 -1.32 3.60
CA ILE A 23 -4.78 -1.50 3.64
C ILE A 23 -5.21 -2.01 5.03
N ALA A 24 -4.51 -3.00 5.60
CA ALA A 24 -4.85 -3.57 6.90
C ALA A 24 -4.69 -2.55 8.03
N LYS A 25 -3.61 -1.75 8.00
CA LYS A 25 -3.37 -0.69 8.99
C LYS A 25 -4.17 0.58 8.76
N ARG A 26 -4.96 0.66 7.68
CA ARG A 26 -5.88 1.81 7.42
C ARG A 26 -6.78 2.10 8.61
N ARG A 27 -7.37 1.07 9.21
CA ARG A 27 -8.35 1.24 10.30
C ARG A 27 -7.66 1.80 11.56
N TRP A 28 -6.48 1.25 11.88
CA TRP A 28 -5.66 1.72 12.99
C TRP A 28 -5.18 3.17 12.81
N LEU A 29 -4.81 3.56 11.58
CA LEU A 29 -4.44 4.96 11.24
C LEU A 29 -5.64 5.91 11.35
N SER A 30 -6.82 5.48 10.91
CA SER A 30 -8.05 6.28 11.05
C SER A 30 -8.44 6.47 12.51
N GLU A 31 -8.29 5.43 13.33
CA GLU A 31 -8.58 5.47 14.76
C GLU A 31 -7.58 6.34 15.52
N THR A 32 -6.28 6.27 15.21
CA THR A 32 -5.25 7.15 15.79
C THR A 32 -5.42 8.61 15.37
N ILE A 33 -5.74 8.90 14.11
CA ILE A 33 -6.03 10.28 13.65
C ILE A 33 -7.29 10.83 14.33
N THR A 34 -8.30 9.99 14.55
CA THR A 34 -9.52 10.40 15.26
C THR A 34 -9.23 10.66 16.74
N ALA A 35 -8.41 9.81 17.37
CA ALA A 35 -7.96 9.97 18.74
C ALA A 35 -7.10 11.23 18.93
N GLU A 36 -6.16 11.52 18.02
CA GLU A 36 -5.36 12.76 18.03
C GLU A 36 -6.23 14.01 17.83
N ARG A 37 -7.24 13.94 16.95
CA ARG A 37 -8.16 15.06 16.73
C ARG A 37 -9.05 15.34 17.94
N GLN A 38 -9.43 14.31 18.68
CA GLN A 38 -10.19 14.45 19.93
C GLN A 38 -9.30 14.94 21.08
N SER A 39 -8.02 14.53 21.14
CA SER A 39 -7.08 15.02 22.17
C SER A 39 -6.56 16.42 21.88
N THR A 40 -6.55 16.85 20.61
CA THR A 40 -5.91 18.09 20.15
C THR A 40 -6.94 19.02 19.51
N VAL A 41 -7.92 19.45 20.28
CA VAL A 41 -8.89 20.51 19.88
C VAL A 41 -8.18 21.85 19.58
N ALA A 42 -6.89 22.00 19.94
CA ALA A 42 -6.13 23.24 19.82
C ALA A 42 -5.28 23.42 18.53
N ARG A 43 -5.09 22.41 17.67
CA ARG A 43 -4.29 22.54 16.41
C ARG A 43 -5.18 22.42 15.17
N ALA A 44 -6.07 23.38 15.00
CA ALA A 44 -6.66 23.66 13.69
C ALA A 44 -5.54 24.13 12.74
N GLY A 45 -5.07 23.26 11.83
CA GLY A 45 -4.17 23.71 10.76
C GLY A 45 -3.47 22.64 9.94
N ALA A 46 -3.01 21.55 10.54
CA ALA A 46 -2.28 20.51 9.80
C ALA A 46 -3.22 19.39 9.37
N ARG A 47 -3.85 19.55 8.21
CA ARG A 47 -4.67 18.51 7.55
C ARG A 47 -3.72 17.45 6.97
N GLY A 48 -3.18 16.59 7.83
CA GLY A 48 -2.30 15.48 7.41
C GLY A 48 -2.98 14.54 6.41
N PRO A 49 -2.22 13.74 5.64
CA PRO A 49 -2.77 12.81 4.65
C PRO A 49 -3.85 11.93 5.25
N GLY A 50 -5.07 12.02 4.71
CA GLY A 50 -6.21 11.26 5.23
C GLY A 50 -6.08 9.77 4.95
N ALA A 51 -6.78 8.95 5.73
CA ALA A 51 -6.82 7.48 5.58
C ALA A 51 -7.20 7.00 4.16
N VAL A 52 -7.83 7.85 3.34
CA VAL A 52 -8.14 7.60 1.93
C VAL A 52 -6.88 7.58 1.05
N VAL A 53 -5.90 8.46 1.32
CA VAL A 53 -4.64 8.53 0.55
C VAL A 53 -3.85 7.23 0.72
N PHE A 54 -3.75 6.72 1.95
CA PHE A 54 -3.11 5.43 2.23
C PHE A 54 -3.82 4.27 1.52
N LEU A 55 -5.14 4.33 1.39
CA LEU A 55 -5.92 3.32 0.66
C LEU A 55 -5.60 3.36 -0.84
N ILE A 56 -5.57 4.55 -1.45
CA ILE A 56 -5.21 4.73 -2.87
C ILE A 56 -3.79 4.22 -3.15
N VAL A 57 -2.82 4.59 -2.31
CA VAL A 57 -1.43 4.15 -2.45
C VAL A 57 -1.30 2.63 -2.28
N GLY A 58 -1.97 2.06 -1.27
CA GLY A 58 -2.01 0.62 -1.06
C GLY A 58 -2.62 -0.12 -2.26
N LEU A 59 -3.72 0.40 -2.84
CA LEU A 59 -4.35 -0.16 -4.02
C LEU A 59 -3.42 -0.12 -5.24
N ALA A 60 -2.70 0.99 -5.44
CA ALA A 60 -1.75 1.15 -6.54
C ALA A 60 -0.60 0.14 -6.44
N PHE A 61 -0.08 -0.10 -5.22
CA PHE A 61 0.93 -1.12 -4.98
C PHE A 61 0.42 -2.54 -5.25
N VAL A 62 -0.82 -2.85 -4.85
CA VAL A 62 -1.44 -4.15 -5.14
C VAL A 62 -1.63 -4.34 -6.64
N ALA A 63 -2.15 -3.33 -7.35
CA ALA A 63 -2.35 -3.37 -8.80
C ALA A 63 -1.02 -3.56 -9.55
N MET A 64 0.04 -2.85 -9.14
CA MET A 64 1.38 -3.00 -9.71
C MET A 64 1.93 -4.42 -9.48
N GLY A 65 1.82 -4.96 -8.26
CA GLY A 65 2.28 -6.32 -7.96
C GLY A 65 1.53 -7.38 -8.76
N LEU A 66 0.20 -7.27 -8.87
CA LEU A 66 -0.62 -8.14 -9.70
C LEU A 66 -0.25 -8.04 -11.18
N PHE A 67 -0.02 -6.84 -11.70
CA PHE A 67 0.40 -6.63 -13.08
C PHE A 67 1.72 -7.35 -13.39
N ILE A 68 2.72 -7.24 -12.50
CA ILE A 68 4.01 -7.91 -12.69
C ILE A 68 3.84 -9.43 -12.67
N ILE A 69 2.99 -9.98 -11.80
CA ILE A 69 2.72 -11.43 -11.73
C ILE A 69 2.02 -11.91 -13.01
N VAL A 70 1.00 -11.19 -13.48
CA VAL A 70 0.26 -11.55 -14.70
C VAL A 70 1.16 -11.46 -15.92
N TRP A 71 1.97 -10.40 -16.03
CA TRP A 71 2.98 -10.26 -17.07
C TRP A 71 3.95 -11.43 -17.06
N TRP A 72 4.50 -11.76 -15.89
CA TRP A 72 5.42 -12.88 -15.72
C TRP A 72 4.79 -14.21 -16.16
N ALA A 73 3.55 -14.49 -15.74
CA ALA A 73 2.82 -15.69 -16.11
C ALA A 73 2.55 -15.76 -17.62
N SER A 74 2.28 -14.62 -18.25
CA SER A 74 2.04 -14.51 -19.70
C SER A 74 3.32 -14.70 -20.51
N ALA A 75 4.46 -14.24 -19.98
CA ALA A 75 5.78 -14.39 -20.61
C ALA A 75 6.39 -15.79 -20.42
N ALA A 76 5.89 -16.57 -19.46
CA ALA A 76 6.28 -17.95 -19.22
C ALA A 76 5.45 -18.97 -20.03
N LEU A 77 4.43 -18.51 -20.75
CA LEU A 77 3.52 -19.26 -21.60
C LEU A 77 3.96 -19.18 -23.07
#